data_AF-V6ART3-F1
#
_entry.id   AF-V6ART3-F1
#
_cell.length_a   1.000
_cell.length_b   1.000
_cell.length_c   1.000
_cell.angle_alpha   90.00
_cell.angle_beta   90.00
_cell.angle_gamma   90.00
#
_symmetry.space_group_name_H-M   'P 1'
#
loop_
_entity.id
_entity.type
_entity.pdbx_description
1 polymer ?
#
loop_
_entity_poly.entity_id
_entity_poly.type
_entity_poly.pdbx_seq_one_letter_code
_entity_poly.pdbx_strand_id
1 'polypeptide(L)'
;MIPLIGVFLAVIMSGSVIPGGTVSFYVHDDDLNTSHRGIDEISTAGLLTITLAGTPIPGPSKIVETGVNSGVFVGRVSIPETINGRTVQQGDTLIIKYNDESDSSGYPNTASRSTSVAKTESKFSISSTKIRPGQSFQVKIYSPNYNLDSRNADNISLSLIEFKGSNGVKTTLANKAFDPRPTSLRETGDNTNLFVATLKMPKQIDGKTLKMGSTAELKFKDSTGPSRTTETSKINVRIGS
;
A
#
# COMPACT_ATOMS: atom_id res chain seq x y z
N MET A 1 41.22 20.42 17.80
CA MET A 1 40.29 19.44 18.41
C MET A 1 38.95 19.66 17.72
N ILE A 2 38.65 18.86 16.71
CA ILE A 2 37.37 18.89 16.00
C ILE A 2 36.43 18.03 16.86
N PRO A 3 35.22 18.49 17.22
CA PRO A 3 34.31 17.66 17.98
C PRO A 3 33.98 16.42 17.15
N LEU A 4 34.14 15.25 17.75
CA LEU A 4 33.72 13.97 17.17
C LEU A 4 32.23 14.11 16.84
N ILE A 5 31.89 13.84 15.58
CA ILE A 5 30.52 13.90 15.05
C ILE A 5 29.66 12.97 15.92
N GLY A 6 28.68 13.55 16.61
CA GLY A 6 27.78 12.79 17.48
C GLY A 6 26.94 11.82 16.67
N VAL A 7 26.90 10.57 17.13
CA VAL A 7 26.07 9.48 16.60
C VAL A 7 24.61 9.92 16.57
N PHE A 8 24.00 9.86 15.38
CA PHE A 8 22.62 10.29 15.17
C PHE A 8 21.67 9.11 15.27
N LEU A 9 21.18 8.86 16.48
CA LEU A 9 20.17 7.83 16.69
C LEU A 9 18.79 8.30 16.21
N ALA A 10 18.26 7.65 15.16
CA ALA A 10 16.93 7.97 14.64
C ALA A 10 16.17 6.74 14.14
N VAL A 11 14.87 6.71 14.43
CA VAL A 11 13.92 5.87 13.73
C VAL A 11 13.19 6.73 12.70
N ILE A 12 12.93 6.19 11.51
CA ILE A 12 12.12 6.83 10.45
C ILE A 12 11.18 5.77 9.89
N MET A 13 9.91 6.11 9.65
CA MET A 13 8.95 5.18 9.01
C MET A 13 8.68 5.58 7.55
N SER A 14 8.43 4.60 6.70
CA SER A 14 8.04 4.77 5.31
C SER A 14 6.87 3.86 4.94
N GLY A 15 5.93 4.40 4.17
CA GLY A 15 4.64 3.78 3.86
C GLY A 15 3.52 4.26 4.75
N SER A 16 2.28 4.02 4.31
CA SER A 16 1.09 4.30 5.11
C SER A 16 0.83 3.16 6.10
N VAL A 17 0.32 3.50 7.29
CA VAL A 17 -0.14 2.50 8.25
C VAL A 17 -1.57 2.13 7.91
N ILE A 18 -1.71 1.01 7.21
CA ILE A 18 -3.00 0.49 6.80
C ILE A 18 -3.19 -0.95 7.31
N PRO A 19 -4.40 -1.34 7.74
CA PRO A 19 -4.68 -2.70 8.18
C PRO A 19 -4.32 -3.72 7.09
N GLY A 20 -3.59 -4.78 7.43
CA GLY A 20 -3.10 -5.79 6.48
C GLY A 20 -1.85 -5.36 5.69
N GLY A 21 -1.41 -4.10 5.82
CA GLY A 21 -0.20 -3.58 5.18
C GLY A 21 1.09 -3.88 5.93
N THR A 22 2.20 -3.44 5.36
CA THR A 22 3.55 -3.52 5.92
C THR A 22 4.18 -2.14 5.92
N VAL A 23 4.67 -1.72 7.09
CA VAL A 23 5.41 -0.48 7.26
C VAL A 23 6.90 -0.81 7.31
N SER A 24 7.69 -0.09 6.53
CA SER A 24 9.15 -0.14 6.66
C SER A 24 9.60 0.92 7.65
N PHE A 25 10.56 0.59 8.49
CA PHE A 25 11.23 1.56 9.35
C PHE A 25 12.73 1.45 9.23
N TYR A 26 13.42 2.57 9.43
CA TYR A 26 14.85 2.72 9.31
C TYR A 26 15.41 3.13 10.66
N VAL A 27 16.47 2.46 11.09
CA VAL A 27 17.26 2.79 12.27
C VAL A 27 18.59 3.32 11.77
N HIS A 28 18.93 4.54 12.16
CA HIS A 28 20.26 5.10 11.98
C HIS A 28 21.03 4.87 13.27
N ASP A 29 22.07 4.05 13.19
CA ASP A 29 22.88 3.66 14.33
C ASP A 29 24.25 3.19 13.81
N ASP A 30 25.27 4.03 14.00
CA ASP A 30 26.62 3.72 13.55
C ASP A 30 27.28 2.61 14.40
N ASP A 31 26.82 2.41 15.64
CA ASP A 31 27.39 1.42 16.56
C ASP A 31 27.02 -0.01 16.17
N LEU A 32 25.89 -0.18 15.46
CA LEU A 32 25.51 -1.44 14.83
C LEU A 32 26.28 -1.78 13.54
N ASN A 33 26.91 -0.79 12.90
CA ASN A 33 27.67 -0.98 11.67
C ASN A 33 29.09 -1.45 11.99
N THR A 34 29.25 -2.77 12.08
CA THR A 34 30.51 -3.41 12.47
C THR A 34 31.33 -3.88 11.27
N SER A 35 30.71 -4.01 10.09
CA SER A 35 31.34 -4.53 8.89
C SER A 35 31.54 -3.47 7.82
N HIS A 36 32.77 -3.00 7.67
CA HIS A 36 33.14 -2.00 6.66
C HIS A 36 33.09 -2.50 5.20
N ARG A 37 32.77 -3.78 4.97
CA ARG A 37 32.78 -4.45 3.65
C ARG A 37 31.57 -5.35 3.41
N GLY A 38 30.77 -5.62 4.44
CA GLY A 38 29.60 -6.49 4.37
C GLY A 38 28.31 -5.71 4.59
N ILE A 39 27.20 -6.42 4.43
CA ILE A 39 25.90 -5.97 4.91
C ILE A 39 25.69 -6.60 6.27
N ASP A 40 25.46 -5.78 7.29
CA ASP A 40 25.19 -6.28 8.63
C ASP A 40 23.72 -6.71 8.81
N GLU A 41 23.52 -7.82 9.54
CA GLU A 41 22.21 -8.30 9.97
C GLU A 41 22.15 -8.34 11.49
N ILE A 42 21.27 -7.53 12.07
CA ILE A 42 21.21 -7.32 13.52
C ILE A 42 19.95 -7.96 14.08
N SER A 43 20.11 -8.80 15.11
CA SER A 43 18.99 -9.34 15.88
C SER A 43 18.25 -8.23 16.61
N THR A 44 16.92 -8.23 16.58
CA THR A 44 16.09 -7.19 17.22
C THR A 44 15.66 -7.53 18.64
N ALA A 45 16.08 -8.69 19.17
CA ALA A 45 15.77 -9.12 20.52
C ALA A 45 16.26 -8.08 21.54
N GLY A 46 15.35 -7.53 22.36
CA GLY A 46 15.65 -6.46 23.32
C GLY A 46 15.72 -5.04 22.72
N LEU A 47 16.04 -4.92 21.43
CA LEU A 47 16.22 -3.62 20.77
C LEU A 47 14.91 -2.95 20.40
N LEU A 48 13.87 -3.71 20.01
CA LEU A 48 12.62 -3.13 19.51
C LEU A 48 11.43 -3.39 20.42
N THR A 49 10.63 -2.35 20.62
CA THR A 49 9.27 -2.45 21.14
C THR A 49 8.33 -1.81 20.13
N ILE A 50 7.38 -2.60 19.62
CA ILE A 50 6.39 -2.13 18.64
C ILE A 50 5.00 -2.28 19.22
N THR A 51 4.22 -1.21 19.17
CA THR A 51 2.83 -1.22 19.62
C THR A 51 1.92 -0.61 18.57
N LEU A 52 0.71 -1.15 18.46
CA LEU A 52 -0.38 -0.59 17.67
C LEU A 52 -1.57 -0.36 18.60
N ALA A 53 -2.04 0.89 18.65
CA ALA A 53 -3.08 1.31 19.60
C ALA A 53 -2.76 0.90 21.05
N GLY A 54 -1.48 1.05 21.46
CA GLY A 54 -0.98 0.69 22.77
C GLY A 54 -0.83 -0.82 23.03
N THR A 55 -1.17 -1.68 22.06
CA THR A 55 -1.05 -3.13 22.18
C THR A 55 0.24 -3.61 21.52
N PRO A 56 1.09 -4.42 22.18
CA PRO A 56 2.26 -5.00 21.53
C PRO A 56 1.91 -5.82 20.29
N ILE A 57 2.63 -5.60 19.20
CA ILE A 57 2.54 -6.41 17.98
C ILE A 57 3.92 -6.99 17.62
N PRO A 58 3.98 -8.13 16.91
CA PRO A 58 5.24 -8.70 16.48
C PRO A 58 6.04 -7.74 15.59
N GLY A 59 7.32 -7.57 15.89
CA GLY A 59 8.29 -6.91 15.03
C GLY A 59 9.11 -7.92 14.20
N PRO A 60 9.98 -7.43 13.29
CA PRO A 60 10.90 -8.31 12.60
C PRO A 60 11.91 -8.88 13.59
N SER A 61 12.38 -10.12 13.38
CA SER A 61 13.42 -10.74 14.23
C SER A 61 14.83 -10.21 13.95
N LYS A 62 15.00 -9.54 12.80
CA LYS A 62 16.25 -8.91 12.38
C LYS A 62 15.98 -7.60 11.65
N ILE A 63 16.93 -6.67 11.72
CA ILE A 63 17.06 -5.54 10.79
C ILE A 63 18.31 -5.73 9.94
N VAL A 64 18.28 -5.24 8.71
CA VAL A 64 19.35 -5.44 7.72
C VAL A 64 19.89 -4.11 7.28
N GLU A 65 21.22 -3.98 7.20
CA GLU A 65 21.86 -2.77 6.72
C GLU A 65 21.47 -2.48 5.25
N THR A 66 21.18 -1.23 4.95
CA THR A 66 20.65 -0.82 3.64
C THR A 66 21.70 -0.77 2.53
N GLY A 67 22.98 -0.75 2.91
CA GLY A 67 24.13 -0.75 2.03
C GLY A 67 25.40 -0.95 2.83
N VAL A 68 26.49 -1.37 2.17
CA VAL A 68 27.76 -1.64 2.85
C VAL A 68 28.21 -0.39 3.60
N ASN A 69 28.41 -0.52 4.91
CA ASN A 69 28.91 0.54 5.78
C ASN A 69 28.07 1.83 5.71
N SER A 70 26.75 1.67 5.65
CA SER A 70 25.79 2.77 5.61
C SER A 70 25.41 3.30 7.00
N GLY A 71 25.50 2.48 8.06
CA GLY A 71 24.97 2.84 9.39
C GLY A 71 23.45 2.98 9.42
N VAL A 72 22.75 2.54 8.37
CA VAL A 72 21.30 2.61 8.24
C VAL A 72 20.75 1.21 8.06
N PHE A 73 19.90 0.80 8.99
CA PHE A 73 19.28 -0.52 9.03
C PHE A 73 17.80 -0.43 8.74
N VAL A 74 17.26 -1.38 7.99
CA VAL A 74 15.84 -1.46 7.69
C VAL A 74 15.18 -2.66 8.35
N GLY A 75 14.03 -2.40 8.98
CA GLY A 75 13.10 -3.41 9.44
C GLY A 75 11.72 -3.23 8.81
N ARG A 76 10.91 -4.29 8.90
CA ARG A 76 9.56 -4.33 8.35
C ARG A 76 8.58 -4.83 9.42
N VAL A 77 7.47 -4.14 9.60
CA VAL A 77 6.40 -4.52 10.52
C VAL A 77 5.11 -4.73 9.77
N SER A 78 4.49 -5.90 9.96
CA SER A 78 3.15 -6.18 9.44
C SER A 78 2.10 -5.59 10.36
N ILE A 79 1.15 -4.85 9.77
CA ILE A 79 0.04 -4.22 10.48
C ILE A 79 -1.13 -5.22 10.48
N PRO A 80 -1.55 -5.74 11.65
CA PRO A 80 -2.65 -6.69 11.68
C PRO A 80 -3.98 -6.03 11.28
N GLU A 81 -4.91 -6.79 10.72
CA GLU A 81 -6.27 -6.29 10.45
C GLU A 81 -7.07 -6.05 11.74
N THR A 82 -6.78 -6.84 12.77
CA THR A 82 -7.45 -6.77 14.07
C THR A 82 -6.43 -6.74 15.22
N ILE A 83 -6.76 -6.00 16.27
CA ILE A 83 -5.99 -5.90 17.51
C ILE A 83 -6.97 -6.05 18.67
N ASN A 84 -6.69 -6.92 19.64
CA ASN A 84 -7.58 -7.22 20.79
C ASN A 84 -9.06 -7.47 20.40
N GLY A 85 -9.29 -8.20 19.30
CA GLY A 85 -10.65 -8.55 18.84
C GLY A 85 -11.44 -7.43 18.16
N ARG A 86 -10.85 -6.25 17.92
CA ARG A 86 -11.44 -5.19 17.09
C ARG A 86 -10.62 -4.93 15.83
N THR A 87 -11.27 -4.49 14.76
CA THR A 87 -10.58 -4.01 13.55
C THR A 87 -9.71 -2.79 13.89
N VAL A 88 -8.53 -2.72 13.28
CA VAL A 88 -7.67 -1.53 13.31
C VAL A 88 -8.39 -0.40 12.58
N GLN A 89 -8.44 0.78 13.20
CA GLN A 89 -9.27 1.89 12.78
C GLN A 89 -8.48 3.19 12.66
N GLN A 90 -9.09 4.17 11.99
CA GLN A 90 -8.53 5.52 11.91
C GLN A 90 -8.20 6.05 13.31
N GLY A 91 -7.01 6.63 13.44
CA GLY A 91 -6.49 7.19 14.70
C GLY A 91 -5.71 6.19 15.55
N ASP A 92 -5.81 4.88 15.29
CA ASP A 92 -4.91 3.90 15.90
C ASP A 92 -3.47 4.27 15.56
N THR A 93 -2.60 4.31 16.57
CA THR A 93 -1.23 4.79 16.42
C THR A 93 -0.26 3.62 16.50
N LEU A 94 0.56 3.48 15.45
CA LEU A 94 1.74 2.63 15.43
C LEU A 94 2.87 3.39 16.10
N ILE A 95 3.53 2.76 17.07
CA ILE A 95 4.73 3.27 17.73
C ILE A 95 5.82 2.23 17.58
N ILE A 96 6.98 2.65 17.07
CA ILE A 96 8.21 1.85 17.04
C ILE A 96 9.21 2.56 17.94
N LYS A 97 9.60 1.86 19.00
CA LYS A 97 10.66 2.27 19.92
C LYS A 97 11.87 1.38 19.67
N TYR A 98 13.02 2.02 19.46
CA TYR A 98 14.33 1.39 19.41
C TYR A 98 15.10 1.77 20.67
N ASN A 99 15.53 0.77 21.43
CA ASN A 99 16.39 0.93 22.59
C ASN A 99 17.82 0.61 22.14
N ASP A 100 18.68 1.61 22.22
CA ASP A 100 20.10 1.47 22.01
C ASP A 100 20.76 1.18 23.36
N GLU A 101 21.56 0.12 23.43
CA GLU A 101 22.25 -0.29 24.66
C GLU A 101 23.44 0.62 24.99
N SER A 102 24.01 1.34 24.02
CA SER A 102 25.15 2.25 24.24
C SER A 102 25.33 3.23 23.08
N ASP A 103 25.18 4.53 23.34
CA ASP A 103 25.67 5.54 22.41
C ASP A 103 27.21 5.56 22.35
N SER A 104 27.79 6.38 21.45
CA SER A 104 29.24 6.63 21.39
C SER A 104 29.94 7.02 22.71
N SER A 105 29.17 7.36 23.77
CA SER A 105 29.66 7.67 25.11
C SER A 105 29.43 6.54 26.13
N GLY A 106 28.84 5.41 25.72
CA GLY A 106 28.57 4.22 26.54
C GLY A 106 27.28 4.27 27.35
N TYR A 107 26.33 5.16 27.03
CA TYR A 107 25.07 5.30 27.76
C TYR A 107 23.87 4.80 26.95
N PRO A 108 22.91 4.10 27.58
CA PRO A 108 21.73 3.64 26.88
C PRO A 108 20.87 4.81 26.41
N ASN A 109 20.37 4.71 25.19
CA ASN A 109 19.53 5.72 24.57
C ASN A 109 18.27 5.09 23.96
N THR A 110 17.27 5.90 23.63
CA THR A 110 16.04 5.44 23.01
C THR A 110 15.64 6.41 21.91
N ALA A 111 15.38 5.87 20.72
CA ALA A 111 14.64 6.56 19.69
C ALA A 111 13.22 6.02 19.61
N SER A 112 12.26 6.91 19.37
CA SER A 112 10.87 6.54 19.15
C SER A 112 10.29 7.32 17.98
N ARG A 113 9.46 6.63 17.21
CA ARG A 113 8.57 7.26 16.22
C ARG A 113 7.17 6.72 16.34
N SER A 114 6.23 7.58 16.03
CA SER A 114 4.83 7.23 15.92
C SER A 114 4.23 7.75 14.62
N THR A 115 3.20 7.06 14.16
CA THR A 115 2.37 7.47 13.05
C THR A 115 0.99 6.84 13.22
N SER A 116 -0.06 7.50 12.73
CA SER A 116 -1.43 7.05 12.93
C SER A 116 -2.01 6.48 11.64
N VAL A 117 -2.90 5.51 11.80
CA VAL A 117 -3.76 5.02 10.72
C VAL A 117 -4.63 6.19 10.25
N ALA A 118 -4.40 6.63 9.03
CA ALA A 118 -5.09 7.77 8.45
C ALA A 118 -6.28 7.32 7.61
N LYS A 119 -7.35 8.13 7.59
CA LYS A 119 -8.40 7.97 6.58
C LYS A 119 -7.83 8.40 5.23
N THR A 120 -8.03 7.57 4.22
CA THR A 120 -7.76 7.93 2.83
C THR A 120 -8.97 7.62 1.96
N GLU A 121 -9.15 8.39 0.89
CA GLU A 121 -10.26 8.24 -0.04
C GLU A 121 -9.75 7.75 -1.39
N SER A 122 -10.51 6.83 -1.99
CA SER A 122 -10.20 6.26 -3.29
C SER A 122 -10.79 7.09 -4.43
N LYS A 123 -10.00 7.35 -5.48
CA LYS A 123 -10.45 8.05 -6.70
C LYS A 123 -10.42 7.12 -7.90
N PHE A 124 -11.58 6.87 -8.48
CA PHE A 124 -11.76 6.06 -9.69
C PHE A 124 -11.88 6.95 -10.94
N SER A 125 -11.12 6.65 -12.00
CA SER A 125 -11.19 7.35 -13.28
C SER A 125 -10.93 6.43 -14.47
N ILE A 126 -11.34 6.87 -15.66
CA ILE A 126 -11.09 6.18 -16.92
C ILE A 126 -10.61 7.18 -17.98
N SER A 127 -9.88 6.70 -18.99
CA SER A 127 -9.30 7.56 -20.03
C SER A 127 -10.32 8.19 -20.99
N SER A 128 -11.52 7.63 -21.12
CA SER A 128 -12.60 8.16 -21.95
C SER A 128 -13.95 7.62 -21.48
N THR A 129 -14.99 8.45 -21.50
CA THR A 129 -16.38 8.04 -21.26
C THR A 129 -17.13 7.66 -22.53
N LYS A 130 -16.53 7.83 -23.72
CA LYS A 130 -17.07 7.34 -25.00
C LYS A 130 -16.12 6.29 -25.57
N ILE A 131 -16.56 5.04 -25.63
CA ILE A 131 -15.70 3.91 -25.97
C ILE A 131 -16.40 3.02 -26.99
N ARG A 132 -15.80 2.85 -28.16
CA ARG A 132 -16.33 1.93 -29.18
C ARG A 132 -15.97 0.47 -28.84
N PRO A 133 -16.81 -0.51 -29.18
CA PRO A 133 -16.40 -1.91 -29.14
C PRO A 133 -15.09 -2.14 -29.92
N GLY A 134 -14.17 -2.88 -29.32
CA GLY A 134 -12.82 -3.09 -29.79
C GLY A 134 -11.82 -1.98 -29.43
N GLN A 135 -12.27 -0.83 -28.91
CA GLN A 135 -11.40 0.25 -28.49
C GLN A 135 -10.82 -0.02 -27.09
N SER A 136 -9.53 0.25 -26.93
CA SER A 136 -8.87 0.22 -25.62
C SER A 136 -9.19 1.46 -24.80
N PHE A 137 -9.33 1.28 -23.50
CA PHE A 137 -9.47 2.35 -22.52
C PHE A 137 -8.65 1.99 -21.27
N GLN A 138 -8.11 3.01 -20.61
CA GLN A 138 -7.37 2.82 -19.37
C GLN A 138 -8.29 3.08 -18.19
N VAL A 139 -8.19 2.22 -17.18
CA VAL A 139 -8.78 2.42 -15.85
C VAL A 139 -7.66 2.82 -14.90
N LYS A 140 -7.95 3.82 -14.05
CA LYS A 140 -7.04 4.25 -12.99
C LYS A 140 -7.78 4.31 -11.66
N ILE A 141 -7.14 3.81 -10.62
CA ILE A 141 -7.57 3.99 -9.23
C ILE A 141 -6.41 4.62 -8.47
N TYR A 142 -6.61 5.79 -7.88
CA TYR A 142 -5.76 6.25 -6.80
C TYR A 142 -6.36 5.73 -5.49
N SER A 143 -5.65 4.89 -4.75
CA SER A 143 -6.12 4.36 -3.47
C SER A 143 -4.96 3.97 -2.55
N PRO A 144 -4.67 4.78 -1.52
CA PRO A 144 -3.66 4.42 -0.52
C PRO A 144 -4.01 3.17 0.29
N ASN A 145 -5.31 2.82 0.42
CA ASN A 145 -5.74 1.64 1.19
C ASN A 145 -5.32 0.31 0.54
N TYR A 146 -4.97 0.30 -0.75
CA TYR A 146 -4.47 -0.90 -1.45
C TYR A 146 -2.95 -0.91 -1.67
N ASN A 147 -2.25 0.14 -1.23
CA ASN A 147 -0.78 0.21 -1.25
C ASN A 147 -0.23 -0.36 0.07
N LEU A 148 -0.32 -1.69 0.17
CA LEU A 148 -0.02 -2.50 1.33
C LEU A 148 1.47 -2.61 1.60
N ASP A 149 2.32 -2.48 0.58
CA ASP A 149 3.77 -2.56 0.74
C ASP A 149 4.49 -1.40 0.03
N SER A 150 5.02 -0.48 0.83
CA SER A 150 5.72 0.69 0.30
C SER A 150 7.00 0.37 -0.48
N ARG A 151 7.45 -0.89 -0.48
CA ARG A 151 8.65 -1.33 -1.21
C ARG A 151 8.34 -2.18 -2.44
N ASN A 152 7.07 -2.52 -2.67
CA ASN A 152 6.69 -3.39 -3.77
C ASN A 152 5.34 -2.98 -4.36
N ALA A 153 5.31 -2.73 -5.67
CA ALA A 153 4.07 -2.38 -6.36
C ALA A 153 2.96 -3.43 -6.18
N ASP A 154 1.83 -2.99 -5.62
CA ASP A 154 0.67 -3.81 -5.29
C ASP A 154 -0.34 -3.97 -6.44
N ASN A 155 -1.40 -4.76 -6.20
CA ASN A 155 -2.46 -5.02 -7.16
C ASN A 155 -3.87 -4.83 -6.58
N ILE A 156 -4.76 -4.23 -7.37
CA ILE A 156 -6.21 -4.20 -7.10
C ILE A 156 -6.91 -5.12 -8.09
N SER A 157 -7.77 -6.01 -7.60
CA SER A 157 -8.57 -6.89 -8.45
C SER A 157 -9.57 -6.08 -9.28
N LEU A 158 -9.62 -6.36 -10.59
CA LEU A 158 -10.64 -5.80 -11.50
C LEU A 158 -12.06 -6.29 -11.17
N SER A 159 -12.21 -7.32 -10.32
CA SER A 159 -13.52 -7.78 -9.83
C SER A 159 -14.23 -6.75 -8.95
N LEU A 160 -13.49 -5.79 -8.39
CA LEU A 160 -14.04 -4.70 -7.57
C LEU A 160 -14.72 -3.61 -8.41
N ILE A 161 -14.58 -3.66 -9.73
CA ILE A 161 -15.25 -2.74 -10.65
C ILE A 161 -16.39 -3.47 -11.35
N GLU A 162 -17.62 -3.19 -10.91
CA GLU A 162 -18.84 -3.69 -11.52
C GLU A 162 -19.06 -2.99 -12.87
N PHE A 163 -19.47 -3.76 -13.89
CA PHE A 163 -19.95 -3.26 -15.18
C PHE A 163 -21.45 -3.57 -15.29
N LYS A 164 -22.26 -2.54 -15.53
CA LYS A 164 -23.70 -2.68 -15.74
C LYS A 164 -24.13 -1.96 -17.02
N GLY A 165 -24.39 -2.73 -18.08
CA GLY A 165 -24.94 -2.22 -19.32
C GLY A 165 -26.43 -1.90 -19.20
N SER A 166 -26.91 -0.89 -19.93
CA SER A 166 -28.33 -0.51 -19.96
C SER A 166 -29.24 -1.60 -20.56
N ASN A 167 -28.67 -2.55 -21.28
CA ASN A 167 -29.34 -3.75 -21.82
C ASN A 167 -29.41 -4.92 -20.82
N GLY A 168 -29.06 -4.69 -19.54
CA GLY A 168 -29.16 -5.70 -18.48
C GLY A 168 -27.94 -6.60 -18.33
N VAL A 169 -26.87 -6.41 -19.11
CA VAL A 169 -25.57 -7.07 -18.88
C VAL A 169 -25.01 -6.61 -17.54
N LYS A 170 -24.63 -7.56 -16.68
CA LYS A 170 -24.01 -7.31 -15.37
C LYS A 170 -22.82 -8.25 -15.21
N THR A 171 -21.64 -7.70 -15.00
CA THR A 171 -20.40 -8.45 -14.76
C THR A 171 -19.39 -7.57 -14.02
N THR A 172 -18.12 -7.93 -14.02
CA THR A 172 -17.02 -7.09 -13.54
C THR A 172 -15.99 -6.87 -14.65
N LEU A 173 -15.09 -5.90 -14.46
CA LEU A 173 -13.98 -5.68 -15.39
C LEU A 173 -12.95 -6.82 -15.38
N ALA A 174 -13.05 -7.79 -14.45
CA ALA A 174 -12.26 -9.02 -14.49
C ALA A 174 -12.78 -10.04 -15.53
N ASN A 175 -13.95 -9.82 -16.14
CA ASN A 175 -14.44 -10.69 -17.21
C ASN A 175 -13.44 -10.68 -18.39
N LYS A 176 -13.03 -11.87 -18.84
CA LYS A 176 -12.02 -12.06 -19.90
C LYS A 176 -12.39 -11.35 -21.22
N ALA A 177 -13.67 -11.10 -21.47
CA ALA A 177 -14.11 -10.33 -22.64
C ALA A 177 -13.48 -8.93 -22.71
N PHE A 178 -13.15 -8.32 -21.56
CA PHE A 178 -12.48 -7.02 -21.51
C PHE A 178 -10.98 -7.07 -21.82
N ASP A 179 -10.37 -8.25 -22.00
CA ASP A 179 -8.94 -8.43 -22.33
C ASP A 179 -8.01 -7.50 -21.51
N PRO A 180 -8.05 -7.58 -20.16
CA PRO A 180 -7.31 -6.67 -19.30
C PRO A 180 -5.79 -6.89 -19.36
N ARG A 181 -5.04 -5.80 -19.41
CA ARG A 181 -3.57 -5.77 -19.46
C ARG A 181 -3.04 -4.69 -18.50
N PRO A 182 -2.47 -5.07 -17.33
CA PRO A 182 -2.40 -6.42 -16.78
C PRO A 182 -3.78 -6.96 -16.34
N THR A 183 -3.85 -8.21 -15.89
CA THR A 183 -5.10 -8.87 -15.44
C THR A 183 -5.67 -8.33 -14.12
N SER A 184 -4.94 -7.43 -13.48
CA SER A 184 -5.29 -6.64 -12.31
C SER A 184 -4.91 -5.18 -12.58
N LEU A 185 -5.43 -4.24 -11.80
CA LEU A 185 -4.86 -2.90 -11.74
C LEU A 185 -3.54 -3.00 -10.98
N ARG A 186 -2.43 -2.71 -11.66
CA ARG A 186 -1.10 -2.75 -11.05
C ARG A 186 -0.69 -1.35 -10.62
N GLU A 187 -0.11 -1.21 -9.44
CA GLU A 187 0.48 0.04 -8.99
C GLU A 187 1.57 0.52 -9.97
N THR A 188 1.62 1.82 -10.26
CA THR A 188 2.52 2.40 -11.29
C THR A 188 3.99 2.41 -10.92
N GLY A 189 4.30 2.05 -9.68
CA GLY A 189 5.61 2.00 -9.06
C GLY A 189 5.40 1.82 -7.56
N ASP A 190 6.47 1.49 -6.84
CA ASP A 190 6.39 1.26 -5.39
C ASP A 190 5.85 2.53 -4.70
N ASN A 191 4.85 2.35 -3.84
CA ASN A 191 4.28 3.39 -2.99
C ASN A 191 3.72 4.63 -3.73
N THR A 192 3.28 4.48 -4.98
CA THR A 192 2.68 5.56 -5.77
C THR A 192 1.19 5.77 -5.48
N ASN A 193 0.54 4.79 -4.84
CA ASN A 193 -0.91 4.73 -4.58
C ASN A 193 -1.77 4.74 -5.86
N LEU A 194 -1.16 4.73 -7.04
CA LEU A 194 -1.84 4.85 -8.33
C LEU A 194 -1.78 3.51 -9.05
N PHE A 195 -2.94 2.93 -9.30
CA PHE A 195 -3.09 1.62 -9.92
C PHE A 195 -3.74 1.75 -11.30
N VAL A 196 -3.18 1.07 -12.29
CA VAL A 196 -3.59 1.19 -13.69
C VAL A 196 -3.73 -0.15 -14.39
N ALA A 197 -4.67 -0.23 -15.33
CA ALA A 197 -4.81 -1.32 -16.28
C ALA A 197 -5.44 -0.79 -17.56
N THR A 198 -5.03 -1.36 -18.69
CA THR A 198 -5.65 -1.12 -19.99
C THR A 198 -6.60 -2.26 -20.29
N LEU A 199 -7.83 -1.94 -20.67
CA LEU A 199 -8.85 -2.90 -21.06
C LEU A 199 -9.34 -2.57 -22.47
N LYS A 200 -10.05 -3.51 -23.08
CA LYS A 200 -10.69 -3.36 -24.39
C LYS A 200 -12.18 -3.51 -24.22
N MET A 201 -12.98 -2.57 -24.72
CA MET A 201 -14.43 -2.70 -24.69
C MET A 201 -14.85 -3.87 -25.60
N PRO A 202 -15.50 -4.94 -25.10
CA PRO A 202 -15.86 -6.07 -25.93
C PRO A 202 -17.02 -5.73 -26.88
N LYS A 203 -17.19 -6.56 -27.92
CA LYS A 203 -18.43 -6.56 -28.72
C LYS A 203 -19.56 -7.32 -28.02
N GLN A 204 -19.22 -8.36 -27.27
CA GLN A 204 -20.15 -9.22 -26.55
C GLN A 204 -19.60 -9.58 -25.17
N ILE A 205 -20.49 -9.72 -24.19
CA ILE A 205 -20.17 -10.21 -22.85
C ILE A 205 -21.08 -11.39 -22.59
N ASP A 206 -20.50 -12.55 -22.30
CA ASP A 206 -21.22 -13.80 -21.99
C ASP A 206 -22.35 -14.11 -23.01
N GLY A 207 -22.04 -13.97 -24.29
CA GLY A 207 -22.98 -14.20 -25.41
C GLY A 207 -23.95 -13.05 -25.70
N LYS A 208 -23.99 -11.99 -24.88
CA LYS A 208 -24.86 -10.82 -25.08
C LYS A 208 -24.11 -9.70 -25.80
N THR A 209 -24.64 -9.28 -26.95
CA THR A 209 -24.08 -8.15 -27.72
C THR A 209 -24.30 -6.82 -27.00
N LEU A 210 -23.23 -6.02 -26.91
CA LEU A 210 -23.31 -4.64 -26.44
C LEU A 210 -23.90 -3.76 -27.53
N LYS A 211 -24.98 -3.04 -27.21
CA LYS A 211 -25.70 -2.20 -28.16
C LYS A 211 -24.94 -0.89 -28.39
N MET A 212 -24.66 -0.57 -29.66
CA MET A 212 -24.09 0.74 -30.02
C MET A 212 -25.06 1.87 -29.66
N GLY A 213 -24.52 2.98 -29.16
CA GLY A 213 -25.28 4.12 -28.65
C GLY A 213 -25.85 3.93 -27.24
N SER A 214 -25.71 2.75 -26.63
CA SER A 214 -26.19 2.51 -25.27
C SER A 214 -25.21 3.01 -24.21
N THR A 215 -25.64 3.00 -22.94
CA THR A 215 -24.80 3.37 -21.80
C THR A 215 -24.44 2.15 -20.95
N ALA A 216 -23.36 2.28 -20.19
CA ALA A 216 -23.04 1.37 -19.10
C ALA A 216 -22.54 2.17 -17.88
N GLU A 217 -22.81 1.66 -16.68
CA GLU A 217 -22.24 2.16 -15.43
C GLU A 217 -21.04 1.28 -15.06
N LEU A 218 -19.89 1.92 -14.83
CA LEU A 218 -18.76 1.33 -14.12
C LEU A 218 -18.84 1.77 -12.67
N LYS A 219 -18.72 0.84 -11.74
CA LYS A 219 -18.81 1.15 -10.31
C LYS A 219 -17.70 0.45 -9.55
N PHE A 220 -16.81 1.24 -8.97
CA PHE A 220 -15.79 0.77 -8.05
C PHE A 220 -16.32 0.79 -6.62
N LYS A 221 -16.09 -0.30 -5.87
CA LYS A 221 -16.39 -0.40 -4.44
C LYS A 221 -15.09 -0.62 -3.67
N ASP A 222 -14.82 0.23 -2.70
CA ASP A 222 -13.71 0.09 -1.77
C ASP A 222 -14.23 -0.12 -0.36
N SER A 223 -13.95 -1.29 0.23
CA SER A 223 -14.30 -1.63 1.61
C SER A 223 -13.08 -1.77 2.52
N THR A 224 -11.90 -1.35 2.05
CA THR A 224 -10.62 -1.54 2.76
C THR A 224 -10.24 -0.35 3.64
N GLY A 225 -10.90 0.79 3.45
CA GLY A 225 -10.64 1.99 4.23
C GLY A 225 -10.88 1.79 5.74
N PRO A 226 -10.02 2.37 6.60
CA PRO A 226 -10.14 2.25 8.06
C PRO A 226 -11.33 3.03 8.66
N SER A 227 -12.21 3.60 7.82
CA SER A 227 -13.37 4.43 8.18
C SER A 227 -14.67 3.63 8.42
N ARG A 228 -14.65 2.29 8.36
CA ARG A 228 -15.83 1.39 8.51
C ARG A 228 -16.94 1.61 7.47
N THR A 229 -16.66 2.34 6.40
CA THR A 229 -17.62 2.65 5.33
C THR A 229 -17.11 2.12 4.01
N THR A 230 -17.98 1.50 3.22
CA THR A 230 -17.67 1.18 1.83
C THR A 230 -17.78 2.45 0.98
N GLU A 231 -16.67 2.89 0.40
CA GLU A 231 -16.66 3.96 -0.59
C GLU A 231 -17.12 3.41 -1.94
N THR A 232 -17.97 4.16 -2.64
CA THR A 232 -18.45 3.79 -3.97
C THR A 232 -18.25 4.94 -4.93
N SER A 233 -17.55 4.68 -6.03
CA SER A 233 -17.38 5.61 -7.14
C SER A 233 -18.02 5.06 -8.41
N LYS A 234 -18.67 5.94 -9.19
CA LYS A 234 -19.41 5.55 -10.40
C LYS A 234 -19.02 6.41 -11.59
N ILE A 235 -18.89 5.78 -12.75
CA ILE A 235 -18.66 6.45 -14.03
C ILE A 235 -19.62 5.87 -15.07
N ASN A 236 -20.38 6.74 -15.73
CA ASN A 236 -21.19 6.33 -16.88
C ASN A 236 -20.36 6.43 -18.16
N VAL A 237 -20.42 5.38 -18.97
CA VAL A 237 -19.79 5.30 -20.28
C VAL A 237 -20.84 5.13 -21.37
N ARG A 238 -20.61 5.74 -22.53
CA ARG A 238 -21.36 5.53 -23.77
C ARG A 238 -20.61 4.55 -24.65
N ILE A 239 -21.31 3.52 -25.10
CA ILE A 239 -20.78 2.48 -25.98
C ILE A 239 -20.98 2.93 -27.41
N GLY A 240 -19.89 3.18 -28.13
CA GLY A 240 -19.95 3.77 -29.48
C GLY A 240 -19.90 5.30 -29.48
N SER A 241 -20.26 5.89 -30.63
CA SER A 241 -20.27 7.34 -30.86
C SER A 241 -21.44 8.07 -30.21
#